data_AF-A0A6D2J0F6-F1
#
_entry.id   AF-A0A6D2J0F6-F1
#
_cell.length_a   1.000
_cell.length_b   1.000
_cell.length_c   1.000
_cell.angle_alpha   90.00
_cell.angle_beta   90.00
_cell.angle_gamma   90.00
#
_symmetry.space_group_name_H-M   'P 1'
#
loop_
_entity.id
_entity.type
_entity.pdbx_description
1 polymer ?
#
loop_
_entity_poly.entity_id
_entity_poly.type
_entity_poly.pdbx_seq_one_letter_code
_entity_poly.pdbx_strand_id
1 'polypeptide(L)'
;MGMINVTVPSLQSLSLHIPNYDDLLDGLVIDTPSLKYLELTDYRKSNHHSCLIEHMPKLVEANVDVSIPDIESLIGSITSVKRLTLSSEAVYGGSFVFNQLEYLKLCADTEYASNLLVQLLQDSPNLRFLSEDNPNVYEEHPDTDTDSEMSHVDQACKPRKNLSNKERWAVYNALMARTNGGKRRKTTTREVSDLLSVPMKTVQRIWNRAKETSHGGGVDVSHKRGNSGRKPIPLDLDKIPATPLHMRTNLRSFSVSVGVSASTLQRRVKEGLLRRHTNAIKPSLTEENTMKRLEFCLSMLDKDTLFHEPKFVDMYNIVHIDEKWFYMTKKMEKYYLLPEEEDPHRTCQSKNFITKVMFLAAMARPRFDEEGNETFSGKIGIFPFVSLEPAKRRSKHRAAGTLEWKASTSVKREHVKDFLINKVIPVIHERWPKEDLGKTIFIQQDNARTHINCGDKDFEEAASKTGFDIRLMCQPPNSPDLNILDLGFFSAIQALQHKACPKTVGDLVRAVKESFVEYPSKKVNYIFLTLQTCMREIMKAGGTNKYKIQHMQKDTLERAGLLPIQIGCDASLVQNVMDMLELAN
;
A
#
# COMPACT_ATOMS: atom_id res chain seq x y z
N MET A 1 -10.13 -23.41 -35.66
CA MET A 1 -11.30 -22.65 -35.21
C MET A 1 -11.55 -23.01 -33.76
N GLY A 2 -10.92 -22.26 -32.87
CA GLY A 2 -10.93 -22.47 -31.42
C GLY A 2 -11.58 -21.29 -30.70
N MET A 3 -12.31 -21.57 -29.63
CA MET A 3 -12.85 -20.55 -28.72
C MET A 3 -12.04 -20.54 -27.42
N ILE A 4 -11.79 -19.35 -26.89
CA ILE A 4 -11.24 -19.18 -25.55
C ILE A 4 -12.43 -19.00 -24.59
N ASN A 5 -12.67 -20.00 -23.73
CA ASN A 5 -13.70 -19.93 -22.70
C ASN A 5 -13.06 -19.82 -21.32
N VAL A 6 -13.31 -18.70 -20.62
CA VAL A 6 -12.89 -18.45 -19.25
C VAL A 6 -14.12 -18.50 -18.35
N THR A 7 -14.42 -19.67 -17.82
CA THR A 7 -15.58 -19.94 -16.94
C THR A 7 -15.10 -20.38 -15.56
N VAL A 8 -14.68 -19.41 -14.74
CA VAL A 8 -14.14 -19.66 -13.39
C VAL A 8 -14.85 -18.74 -12.38
N PRO A 9 -15.93 -19.19 -11.72
CA PRO A 9 -16.78 -18.34 -10.90
C PRO A 9 -16.10 -17.68 -9.70
N SER A 10 -15.00 -18.26 -9.21
CA SER A 10 -14.21 -17.76 -8.08
C SER A 10 -13.06 -16.83 -8.47
N LEU A 11 -12.80 -16.66 -9.78
CA LEU A 11 -11.69 -15.85 -10.27
C LEU A 11 -11.89 -14.38 -9.89
N GLN A 12 -10.88 -13.77 -9.27
CA GLN A 12 -10.94 -12.36 -8.81
C GLN A 12 -10.12 -11.41 -9.68
N SER A 13 -9.18 -11.91 -10.48
CA SER A 13 -8.33 -11.11 -11.37
C SER A 13 -8.02 -11.88 -12.65
N LEU A 14 -8.11 -11.22 -13.81
CA LEU A 14 -7.88 -11.79 -15.12
C LEU A 14 -7.10 -10.79 -15.99
N SER A 15 -5.96 -11.23 -16.52
CA SER A 15 -5.21 -10.51 -17.56
C SER A 15 -5.12 -11.39 -18.80
N LEU A 16 -5.65 -10.92 -19.93
CA LEU A 16 -5.69 -11.65 -21.20
C LEU A 16 -5.17 -10.77 -22.33
N HIS A 17 -4.14 -11.27 -23.02
CA HIS A 17 -3.56 -10.60 -24.18
C HIS A 17 -3.71 -11.48 -25.42
N ILE A 18 -4.57 -11.05 -26.34
CA ILE A 18 -4.84 -11.71 -27.61
C ILE A 18 -4.14 -10.92 -28.73
N PRO A 19 -2.96 -11.37 -29.18
CA PRO A 19 -2.23 -10.67 -30.21
C PRO A 19 -2.88 -10.88 -31.59
N ASN A 20 -2.64 -9.96 -32.52
CA ASN A 20 -3.13 -10.01 -33.89
C ASN A 20 -2.35 -11.04 -34.74
N TYR A 21 -2.53 -12.34 -34.45
CA TYR A 21 -1.99 -13.45 -35.24
C TYR A 21 -3.02 -14.59 -35.38
N ASP A 22 -3.16 -15.08 -36.61
CA ASP A 22 -3.99 -16.21 -37.06
C ASP A 22 -5.53 -16.08 -36.92
N ASP A 23 -6.22 -16.26 -38.06
CA ASP A 23 -7.68 -16.47 -38.19
C ASP A 23 -8.16 -17.80 -37.57
N LEU A 24 -7.49 -18.28 -36.51
CA LEU A 24 -7.76 -19.58 -35.88
C LEU A 24 -8.66 -19.47 -34.64
N LEU A 25 -8.83 -18.28 -34.06
CA LEU A 25 -9.61 -18.03 -32.86
C LEU A 25 -10.93 -17.34 -33.18
N ASP A 26 -12.03 -18.10 -33.14
CA ASP A 26 -13.35 -17.64 -33.56
C ASP A 26 -14.11 -16.86 -32.50
N GLY A 27 -13.74 -16.99 -31.22
CA GLY A 27 -14.48 -16.32 -30.17
C GLY A 27 -13.81 -16.34 -28.80
N LEU A 28 -14.21 -15.38 -27.98
CA LEU A 28 -13.82 -15.22 -26.58
C LEU A 28 -15.10 -15.21 -25.74
N VAL A 29 -15.18 -16.10 -24.73
CA VAL A 29 -16.25 -16.10 -23.74
C VAL A 29 -15.65 -15.92 -22.35
N ILE A 30 -16.09 -14.90 -21.61
CA ILE A 30 -15.68 -14.69 -20.22
C ILE A 30 -16.92 -14.68 -19.32
N ASP A 31 -17.02 -15.69 -18.46
CA ASP A 31 -18.06 -15.81 -17.43
C ASP A 31 -17.41 -16.02 -16.06
N THR A 32 -17.18 -14.90 -15.36
CA THR A 32 -16.50 -14.87 -14.06
C THR A 32 -17.17 -13.85 -13.12
N PRO A 33 -18.32 -14.16 -12.50
CA PRO A 33 -19.12 -13.19 -11.73
C PRO A 33 -18.43 -12.64 -10.47
N SER A 34 -17.33 -13.25 -10.00
CA SER A 34 -16.54 -12.77 -8.87
C SER A 34 -15.34 -11.89 -9.25
N LEU A 35 -15.17 -11.58 -10.53
CA LEU A 35 -14.03 -10.81 -11.02
C LEU A 35 -14.05 -9.38 -10.48
N LYS A 36 -12.90 -8.92 -10.00
CA LYS A 36 -12.70 -7.55 -9.48
C LYS A 36 -11.78 -6.72 -10.36
N TYR A 37 -10.85 -7.37 -11.06
CA TYR A 37 -9.85 -6.74 -11.92
C TYR A 37 -9.82 -7.43 -13.28
N LEU A 38 -9.97 -6.65 -14.35
CA LEU A 38 -9.89 -7.12 -15.73
C LEU A 38 -8.85 -6.31 -16.50
N GLU A 39 -7.92 -7.00 -17.16
CA GLU A 39 -7.03 -6.44 -18.16
C GLU A 39 -7.21 -7.24 -19.45
N LEU A 40 -7.78 -6.62 -20.48
CA LEU A 40 -8.10 -7.25 -21.75
C LEU A 40 -7.45 -6.45 -22.88
N THR A 41 -6.56 -7.10 -23.63
CA THR A 41 -6.03 -6.57 -24.88
C THR A 41 -6.41 -7.52 -26.01
N ASP A 42 -7.20 -7.05 -26.97
CA ASP A 42 -7.65 -7.85 -28.10
C ASP A 42 -7.56 -7.09 -29.43
N TYR A 43 -6.56 -7.44 -30.24
CA TYR A 43 -6.30 -6.80 -31.53
C TYR A 43 -6.78 -7.62 -32.74
N ARG A 44 -7.74 -8.54 -32.55
CA ARG A 44 -8.36 -9.27 -33.66
C ARG A 44 -9.16 -8.30 -34.54
N LYS A 45 -8.89 -8.29 -35.86
CA LYS A 45 -9.51 -7.35 -36.83
C LYS A 45 -10.58 -7.98 -37.75
N SER A 46 -10.98 -9.23 -37.52
CA SER A 46 -11.94 -9.93 -38.41
C SER A 46 -13.39 -9.72 -37.95
N ASN A 47 -14.29 -9.50 -38.91
CA ASN A 47 -15.73 -9.26 -38.70
C ASN A 47 -16.53 -10.52 -38.30
N HIS A 48 -15.87 -11.63 -38.02
CA HIS A 48 -16.50 -12.93 -37.75
C HIS A 48 -16.17 -13.50 -36.36
N HIS A 49 -15.62 -12.69 -35.45
CA HIS A 49 -15.26 -13.14 -34.11
C HIS A 49 -16.23 -12.64 -33.05
N SER A 50 -16.87 -13.55 -32.32
CA SER A 50 -17.78 -13.22 -31.21
C SER A 50 -17.01 -13.02 -29.91
N CYS A 51 -17.21 -11.89 -29.23
CA CYS A 51 -16.74 -11.66 -27.86
C CYS A 51 -17.96 -11.60 -26.95
N LEU A 52 -18.18 -12.64 -26.14
CA LEU A 52 -19.28 -12.71 -25.19
C LEU A 52 -18.71 -12.61 -23.78
N ILE A 53 -18.90 -11.45 -23.17
CA ILE A 53 -18.51 -11.23 -21.79
C ILE A 53 -19.81 -11.20 -21.01
N GLU A 54 -19.99 -12.11 -20.08
CA GLU A 54 -21.16 -12.13 -19.20
C GLU A 54 -21.06 -11.03 -18.15
N HIS A 55 -22.19 -10.65 -17.57
CA HIS A 55 -22.24 -9.53 -16.61
C HIS A 55 -21.37 -9.80 -15.38
N MET A 56 -20.48 -8.85 -15.05
CA MET A 56 -19.52 -8.98 -13.93
C MET A 56 -19.84 -7.98 -12.81
N PRO A 57 -20.84 -8.23 -11.96
CA PRO A 57 -21.37 -7.23 -11.02
C PRO A 57 -20.38 -6.78 -9.95
N LYS A 58 -19.29 -7.52 -9.73
CA LYS A 58 -18.25 -7.22 -8.73
C LYS A 58 -17.01 -6.55 -9.33
N LEU A 59 -17.01 -6.24 -10.62
CA LEU A 59 -15.87 -5.66 -11.30
C LEU A 59 -15.62 -4.24 -10.80
N VAL A 60 -14.43 -3.98 -10.28
CA VAL A 60 -14.03 -2.69 -9.69
C VAL A 60 -13.18 -1.88 -10.67
N GLU A 61 -12.27 -2.54 -11.38
CA GLU A 61 -11.33 -1.91 -12.29
C GLU A 61 -11.18 -2.72 -13.58
N ALA A 62 -11.24 -2.04 -14.72
CA ALA A 62 -11.08 -2.63 -16.04
C ALA A 62 -10.13 -1.80 -16.91
N ASN A 63 -9.15 -2.46 -17.51
CA ASN A 63 -8.30 -1.92 -18.56
C ASN A 63 -8.56 -2.69 -19.85
N VAL A 64 -9.12 -2.02 -20.84
CA VAL A 64 -9.67 -2.64 -22.05
C VAL A 64 -9.08 -1.92 -23.26
N ASP A 65 -8.31 -2.66 -24.05
CA ASP A 65 -7.74 -2.19 -25.31
C ASP A 65 -8.13 -3.15 -26.44
N VAL A 66 -9.16 -2.78 -27.21
CA VAL A 66 -9.83 -3.70 -28.15
C VAL A 66 -10.07 -3.08 -29.53
N SER A 67 -9.78 -3.84 -30.58
CA SER A 67 -10.06 -3.48 -31.99
C SER A 67 -11.31 -4.17 -32.57
N ILE A 68 -12.22 -4.68 -31.72
CA ILE A 68 -13.35 -5.55 -32.10
C ILE A 68 -14.59 -4.70 -32.48
N PRO A 69 -15.39 -5.11 -33.48
CA PRO A 69 -16.65 -4.42 -33.84
C PRO A 69 -17.80 -4.54 -32.82
N ASP A 70 -17.82 -5.57 -31.95
CA ASP A 70 -18.88 -5.78 -30.94
C ASP A 70 -18.52 -5.17 -29.57
N ILE A 71 -18.38 -3.85 -29.55
CA ILE A 71 -18.09 -3.08 -28.33
C ILE A 71 -19.31 -3.01 -27.40
N GLU A 72 -20.54 -3.17 -27.91
CA GLU A 72 -21.77 -3.06 -27.12
C GLU A 72 -21.88 -4.14 -26.05
N SER A 73 -21.61 -5.40 -26.40
CA SER A 73 -21.63 -6.50 -25.42
C SER A 73 -20.56 -6.31 -24.33
N LEU A 74 -19.38 -5.83 -24.70
CA LEU A 74 -18.29 -5.57 -23.76
C LEU A 74 -18.64 -4.45 -22.78
N ILE A 75 -19.16 -3.34 -23.30
CA ILE A 75 -19.56 -2.17 -22.50
C ILE A 75 -20.69 -2.54 -21.54
N GLY A 76 -21.72 -3.26 -22.00
CA GLY A 76 -22.82 -3.71 -21.15
C GLY A 76 -22.38 -4.53 -19.94
N SER A 77 -21.35 -5.36 -20.11
CA SER A 77 -20.89 -6.30 -19.09
C SER A 77 -19.92 -5.74 -18.07
N ILE A 78 -19.30 -4.58 -18.36
CA ILE A 78 -18.38 -3.89 -17.44
C ILE A 78 -19.00 -2.66 -16.76
N THR A 79 -20.32 -2.45 -16.87
CA THR A 79 -21.02 -1.26 -16.32
C THR A 79 -20.85 -1.04 -14.81
N SER A 80 -20.46 -2.06 -14.03
CA SER A 80 -20.26 -1.95 -12.57
C SER A 80 -18.94 -1.31 -12.14
N VAL A 81 -18.02 -1.03 -13.07
CA VAL A 81 -16.66 -0.55 -12.76
C VAL A 81 -16.64 0.79 -12.03
N LYS A 82 -15.63 0.97 -11.17
CA LYS A 82 -15.29 2.26 -10.56
C LYS A 82 -14.16 2.98 -11.29
N ARG A 83 -13.26 2.21 -11.92
CA ARG A 83 -12.12 2.70 -12.69
C ARG A 83 -12.10 2.02 -14.06
N LEU A 84 -12.12 2.80 -15.13
CA LEU A 84 -12.09 2.30 -16.50
C LEU A 84 -10.95 2.95 -17.28
N THR A 85 -10.11 2.14 -17.91
CA THR A 85 -9.24 2.57 -19.01
C THR A 85 -9.74 1.91 -20.28
N LEU A 86 -10.07 2.70 -21.30
CA LEU A 86 -10.64 2.21 -22.55
C LEU A 86 -9.85 2.76 -23.75
N SER A 87 -9.46 1.86 -24.63
CA SER A 87 -8.90 2.11 -25.95
C SER A 87 -9.70 1.28 -26.95
N SER A 88 -10.37 1.92 -27.90
CA SER A 88 -11.12 1.21 -28.94
C SER A 88 -11.20 1.93 -30.28
N GLU A 89 -11.18 1.14 -31.36
CA GLU A 89 -11.40 1.59 -32.74
C GLU A 89 -12.91 1.68 -33.11
N ALA A 90 -13.85 1.37 -32.19
CA ALA A 90 -15.31 1.37 -32.42
C ALA A 90 -16.10 2.19 -31.39
N VAL A 91 -17.26 2.74 -31.78
CA VAL A 91 -18.21 3.45 -30.90
C VAL A 91 -19.42 2.55 -30.62
N TYR A 92 -19.98 2.58 -29.41
CA TYR A 92 -21.20 1.83 -29.07
C TYR A 92 -22.46 2.69 -29.29
N GLY A 93 -23.58 2.12 -29.72
CA GLY A 93 -24.83 2.85 -29.96
C GLY A 93 -25.88 2.71 -28.85
N GLY A 94 -25.64 1.80 -27.89
CA GLY A 94 -26.56 1.51 -26.79
C GLY A 94 -26.59 2.55 -25.66
N SER A 95 -27.73 2.65 -24.99
CA SER A 95 -27.91 3.45 -23.78
C SER A 95 -27.50 2.63 -22.54
N PHE A 96 -26.25 2.78 -22.10
CA PHE A 96 -25.72 2.14 -20.89
C PHE A 96 -25.57 3.17 -19.77
N VAL A 97 -25.53 2.73 -18.51
CA VAL A 97 -25.31 3.64 -17.37
C VAL A 97 -24.25 3.10 -16.43
N PHE A 98 -23.15 3.83 -16.33
CA PHE A 98 -22.04 3.57 -15.43
C PHE A 98 -22.29 4.21 -14.06
N ASN A 99 -23.17 3.59 -13.27
CA ASN A 99 -23.60 4.13 -11.97
C ASN A 99 -22.49 4.22 -10.91
N GLN A 100 -21.35 3.54 -11.09
CA GLN A 100 -20.26 3.51 -10.11
C GLN A 100 -18.94 4.09 -10.62
N LEU A 101 -18.87 4.50 -11.89
CA LEU A 101 -17.63 4.94 -12.50
C LEU A 101 -17.22 6.30 -11.94
N GLU A 102 -16.07 6.34 -11.27
CA GLU A 102 -15.49 7.55 -10.66
C GLU A 102 -14.26 8.04 -11.44
N TYR A 103 -13.55 7.15 -12.13
CA TYR A 103 -12.32 7.44 -12.88
C TYR A 103 -12.37 6.83 -14.27
N LEU A 104 -12.24 7.66 -15.30
CA LEU A 104 -12.17 7.26 -16.71
C LEU A 104 -10.86 7.71 -17.32
N LYS A 105 -10.22 6.81 -18.07
CA LYS A 105 -9.05 7.09 -18.88
C LYS A 105 -9.27 6.63 -20.31
N LEU A 106 -9.05 7.52 -21.28
CA LEU A 106 -9.15 7.23 -22.71
C LEU A 106 -7.79 7.38 -23.39
N CYS A 107 -7.46 6.45 -24.28
CA CYS A 107 -6.26 6.53 -25.12
C CYS A 107 -6.59 7.28 -26.42
N ALA A 108 -5.86 8.36 -26.73
CA ALA A 108 -6.15 9.28 -27.84
C ALA A 108 -5.73 8.76 -29.24
N ASP A 109 -5.33 7.49 -29.36
CA ASP A 109 -4.75 6.92 -30.59
C ASP A 109 -5.80 6.46 -31.63
N THR A 110 -7.09 6.73 -31.45
CA THR A 110 -8.17 6.27 -32.36
C THR A 110 -8.99 7.43 -32.93
N GLU A 111 -9.34 7.36 -34.23
CA GLU A 111 -10.14 8.38 -34.94
C GLU A 111 -11.55 8.60 -34.34
N TYR A 112 -11.96 7.77 -33.38
CA TYR A 112 -13.29 7.78 -32.75
C TYR A 112 -13.27 8.11 -31.25
N ALA A 113 -12.10 8.41 -30.67
CA ALA A 113 -11.94 8.69 -29.24
C ALA A 113 -12.84 9.84 -28.74
N SER A 114 -13.04 10.88 -29.56
CA SER A 114 -13.91 12.02 -29.24
C SER A 114 -15.39 11.63 -29.13
N ASN A 115 -15.86 10.72 -29.99
CA ASN A 115 -17.25 10.25 -29.96
C ASN A 115 -17.50 9.34 -28.74
N LEU A 116 -16.57 8.43 -28.44
CA LEU A 116 -16.59 7.59 -27.24
C LEU A 116 -16.56 8.43 -25.95
N LEU A 117 -15.76 9.49 -25.93
CA LEU A 117 -15.68 10.41 -24.79
C LEU A 117 -17.03 11.09 -24.52
N VAL A 118 -17.65 11.67 -25.53
CA VAL A 118 -18.94 12.37 -25.38
C VAL A 118 -20.01 11.43 -24.82
N GLN A 119 -20.03 10.19 -25.30
CA GLN A 119 -21.02 9.20 -24.86
C GLN A 119 -20.76 8.69 -23.44
N LEU A 120 -19.50 8.36 -23.11
CA LEU A 120 -19.14 7.94 -21.75
C LEU A 120 -19.37 9.05 -20.70
N LEU A 121 -19.23 10.32 -21.08
CA LEU A 121 -19.57 11.45 -20.22
C LEU A 121 -21.08 11.55 -19.96
N GLN A 122 -21.92 11.23 -20.93
CA GLN A 122 -23.38 11.20 -20.76
C GLN A 122 -23.81 10.01 -19.90
N ASP A 123 -23.17 8.87 -20.08
CA ASP A 123 -23.55 7.60 -19.46
C ASP A 123 -22.96 7.39 -18.05
N SER A 124 -22.10 8.30 -17.57
CA SER A 124 -21.37 8.17 -16.30
C SER A 124 -21.70 9.30 -15.30
N PRO A 125 -22.87 9.27 -14.62
CA PRO A 125 -23.35 10.37 -13.79
C PRO A 125 -22.49 10.66 -12.55
N ASN A 126 -21.65 9.71 -12.12
CA ASN A 126 -20.80 9.81 -10.94
C ASN A 126 -19.31 10.02 -11.26
N LEU A 127 -18.96 10.30 -12.52
CA LEU A 127 -17.58 10.48 -12.95
C LEU A 127 -16.94 11.70 -12.28
N ARG A 128 -15.78 11.52 -11.65
CA ARG A 128 -15.05 12.58 -10.95
C ARG A 128 -13.71 12.94 -11.59
N PHE A 129 -13.13 11.99 -12.33
CA PHE A 129 -11.80 12.13 -12.91
C PHE A 129 -11.79 11.59 -14.33
N LEU A 130 -11.30 12.41 -15.26
CA LEU A 130 -11.07 12.08 -16.66
C LEU A 130 -9.59 12.31 -16.99
N SER A 131 -8.94 11.35 -17.63
CA SER A 131 -7.56 11.47 -18.11
C SER A 131 -7.47 11.06 -19.58
N GLU A 132 -6.81 11.87 -20.41
CA GLU A 132 -6.43 11.48 -21.77
C GLU A 132 -4.94 11.13 -21.78
N ASP A 133 -4.59 9.97 -22.34
CA ASP A 133 -3.21 9.65 -22.67
C ASP A 133 -2.95 10.04 -24.14
N ASN A 134 -2.05 11.01 -24.34
CA ASN A 134 -1.51 11.35 -25.66
C ASN A 134 -0.03 10.93 -25.68
N PRO A 135 0.34 9.79 -26.29
CA PRO A 135 1.71 9.27 -26.21
C PRO A 135 2.71 9.99 -27.12
N ASN A 136 2.34 11.07 -27.81
CA ASN A 136 3.22 11.83 -28.69
C ASN A 136 3.49 13.25 -28.17
N VAL A 137 4.33 13.38 -27.14
CA VAL A 137 5.11 14.61 -26.91
C VAL A 137 6.57 14.27 -27.20
N TYR A 138 6.99 14.51 -28.44
CA TYR A 138 8.41 14.63 -28.76
C TYR A 138 8.84 16.06 -28.38
N GLU A 139 9.74 16.16 -27.41
CA GLU A 139 10.47 17.39 -27.09
C GLU A 139 11.24 17.86 -28.34
N GLU A 140 10.86 19.00 -28.92
CA GLU A 140 11.68 19.69 -29.91
C GLU A 140 12.82 20.42 -29.22
N HIS A 141 14.05 20.05 -29.55
CA HIS A 141 15.23 20.88 -29.36
C HIS A 141 15.60 21.56 -30.69
N PRO A 142 16.04 22.83 -30.64
CA PRO A 142 16.19 23.68 -31.81
C PRO A 142 17.56 23.48 -32.45
N ASP A 143 17.63 23.48 -33.78
CA ASP A 143 18.87 23.77 -34.50
C ASP A 143 18.57 24.43 -35.86
N THR A 144 18.97 25.70 -35.92
CA THR A 144 19.70 26.40 -37.00
C THR A 144 19.23 26.33 -38.46
N ASP A 145 18.87 27.51 -38.99
CA ASP A 145 19.06 27.97 -40.39
C ASP A 145 20.48 27.57 -40.92
N THR A 146 20.80 27.32 -42.19
CA THR A 146 20.44 27.96 -43.47
C THR A 146 21.03 27.08 -44.59
N ASP A 147 20.36 26.91 -45.72
CA ASP A 147 20.83 27.32 -47.06
C ASP A 147 20.26 26.51 -48.25
N SER A 148 20.10 27.31 -49.30
CA SER A 148 19.45 27.25 -50.59
C SER A 148 19.81 26.15 -51.60
N GLU A 149 18.80 25.87 -52.46
CA GLU A 149 18.82 25.60 -53.92
C GLU A 149 19.63 24.42 -54.49
N MET A 150 18.96 23.45 -55.15
CA MET A 150 18.62 23.50 -56.60
C MET A 150 18.13 22.13 -57.12
N SER A 151 17.29 22.20 -58.14
CA SER A 151 16.57 21.13 -58.85
C SER A 151 17.43 20.04 -59.50
N HIS A 152 17.02 18.77 -59.38
CA HIS A 152 17.14 17.77 -60.46
C HIS A 152 16.04 16.70 -60.36
N VAL A 153 15.46 16.38 -61.52
CA VAL A 153 14.33 15.47 -61.76
C VAL A 153 14.82 14.03 -61.93
N ASP A 154 14.06 13.10 -61.34
CA ASP A 154 13.91 11.66 -61.61
C ASP A 154 15.07 10.66 -61.44
N GLN A 155 15.01 9.95 -60.30
CA GLN A 155 14.75 8.49 -60.30
C GLN A 155 14.20 8.08 -58.92
N ALA A 156 12.91 7.76 -58.85
CA ALA A 156 12.23 7.36 -57.62
C ALA A 156 12.86 6.10 -56.99
N CYS A 157 13.73 6.29 -56.00
CA CYS A 157 14.22 5.22 -55.13
C CYS A 157 13.14 4.94 -54.08
N LYS A 158 12.43 3.81 -54.21
CA LYS A 158 11.35 3.40 -53.28
C LYS A 158 11.83 3.52 -51.81
N PRO A 159 11.10 4.20 -50.92
CA PRO A 159 11.52 4.42 -49.54
C PRO A 159 11.77 3.10 -48.81
N ARG A 160 12.84 3.03 -48.00
CA ARG A 160 13.20 1.85 -47.22
C ARG A 160 12.21 1.63 -46.07
N LYS A 161 11.03 1.10 -46.38
CA LYS A 161 10.03 0.68 -45.39
C LYS A 161 10.53 -0.59 -44.68
N ASN A 162 10.71 -0.54 -43.36
CA ASN A 162 11.03 -1.73 -42.57
C ASN A 162 9.78 -2.61 -42.47
N LEU A 163 9.79 -3.76 -43.14
CA LEU A 163 8.66 -4.69 -43.13
C LEU A 163 8.41 -5.28 -41.73
N SER A 164 7.15 -5.26 -41.30
CA SER A 164 6.65 -6.01 -40.15
C SER A 164 6.80 -7.53 -40.33
N ASN A 165 6.76 -8.30 -39.24
CA ASN A 165 6.83 -9.76 -39.33
C ASN A 165 5.70 -10.34 -40.20
N LYS A 166 4.50 -9.77 -40.14
CA LYS A 166 3.35 -10.14 -40.97
C LYS A 166 3.62 -9.90 -42.46
N GLU A 167 4.15 -8.74 -42.83
CA GLU A 167 4.54 -8.44 -44.21
C GLU A 167 5.69 -9.33 -44.71
N ARG A 168 6.63 -9.69 -43.83
CA ARG A 168 7.73 -10.61 -44.16
C ARG A 168 7.23 -12.03 -44.43
N TRP A 169 6.26 -12.50 -43.67
CA TRP A 169 5.55 -13.76 -43.92
C TRP A 169 4.72 -13.70 -45.19
N ALA A 170 4.03 -12.59 -45.48
CA ALA A 170 3.31 -12.40 -46.74
C ALA A 170 4.24 -12.46 -47.95
N VAL A 171 5.43 -11.84 -47.87
CA VAL A 171 6.48 -11.95 -48.90
C VAL A 171 6.94 -13.40 -49.04
N TYR A 172 7.18 -14.11 -47.93
CA TYR A 172 7.60 -15.52 -47.97
C TYR A 172 6.54 -16.45 -48.59
N ASN A 173 5.27 -16.32 -48.17
CA ASN A 173 4.16 -17.11 -48.71
C ASN A 173 3.92 -16.82 -50.20
N ALA A 174 4.03 -15.55 -50.61
CA ALA A 174 3.94 -15.15 -52.01
C ALA A 174 5.07 -15.73 -52.88
N LEU A 175 6.25 -15.94 -52.28
CA LEU A 175 7.37 -16.62 -52.93
C LEU A 175 7.15 -18.14 -52.98
N MET A 176 6.64 -18.73 -51.90
CA MET A 176 6.36 -20.18 -51.80
C MET A 176 5.28 -20.61 -52.80
N ALA A 177 4.17 -19.87 -52.88
CA ALA A 177 3.06 -20.13 -53.80
C ALA A 177 3.47 -20.06 -55.28
N ARG A 178 4.60 -19.41 -55.59
CA ARG A 178 5.12 -19.24 -56.95
C ARG A 178 6.36 -20.10 -57.24
N THR A 179 6.72 -21.00 -56.33
CA THR A 179 7.79 -21.98 -56.51
C THR A 179 7.24 -23.39 -56.66
N ASN A 180 7.36 -23.97 -57.85
CA ASN A 180 7.09 -25.39 -58.09
C ASN A 180 8.40 -26.19 -57.89
N GLY A 181 8.45 -27.09 -56.91
CA GLY A 181 9.54 -28.07 -56.77
C GLY A 181 10.91 -27.50 -56.38
N GLY A 182 10.97 -26.39 -55.63
CA GLY A 182 12.21 -25.88 -55.02
C GLY A 182 13.14 -25.05 -55.94
N LYS A 183 12.79 -24.84 -57.22
CA LYS A 183 13.53 -23.94 -58.12
C LYS A 183 12.67 -22.72 -58.52
N ARG A 184 13.23 -21.52 -58.27
CA ARG A 184 12.62 -20.24 -58.65
C ARG A 184 12.82 -19.97 -60.15
N ARG A 185 11.79 -19.46 -60.83
CA ARG A 185 11.96 -18.82 -62.15
C ARG A 185 12.69 -17.49 -61.97
N LYS A 186 13.45 -17.03 -62.98
CA LYS A 186 14.27 -15.78 -62.89
C LYS A 186 13.44 -14.54 -62.55
N THR A 187 12.15 -14.52 -62.87
CA THR A 187 11.25 -13.37 -62.70
C THR A 187 10.50 -13.33 -61.37
N THR A 188 10.40 -14.45 -60.63
CA THR A 188 9.54 -14.60 -59.44
C THR A 188 9.86 -13.60 -58.32
N THR A 189 11.13 -13.23 -58.16
CA THR A 189 11.53 -12.26 -57.12
C THR A 189 11.12 -10.84 -57.49
N ARG A 190 11.12 -10.53 -58.80
CA ARG A 190 10.70 -9.23 -59.34
C ARG A 190 9.18 -9.10 -59.28
N GLU A 191 8.46 -10.15 -59.65
CA GLU A 191 7.00 -10.24 -59.55
C GLU A 191 6.51 -10.03 -58.11
N VAL A 192 7.14 -10.68 -57.11
CA VAL A 192 6.75 -10.49 -55.69
C VAL A 192 7.19 -9.13 -55.14
N SER A 193 8.33 -8.60 -55.61
CA SER A 193 8.79 -7.24 -55.31
C SER A 193 7.80 -6.19 -55.80
N ASP A 194 7.25 -6.36 -57.00
CA ASP A 194 6.31 -5.43 -57.59
C ASP A 194 4.90 -5.60 -56.99
N LEU A 195 4.45 -6.84 -56.78
CA LEU A 195 3.14 -7.14 -56.16
C LEU A 195 3.00 -6.55 -54.75
N LEU A 196 4.02 -6.70 -53.92
CA LEU A 196 3.98 -6.26 -52.52
C LEU A 196 4.67 -4.90 -52.31
N SER A 197 5.10 -4.24 -53.39
CA SER A 197 5.84 -2.98 -53.35
C SER A 197 7.06 -3.00 -52.41
N VAL A 198 7.74 -4.15 -52.33
CA VAL A 198 8.90 -4.39 -51.47
C VAL A 198 10.17 -4.40 -52.31
N PRO A 199 11.27 -3.73 -51.90
CA PRO A 199 12.53 -3.79 -52.63
C PRO A 199 13.01 -5.24 -52.85
N MET A 200 13.42 -5.56 -54.08
CA MET A 200 13.86 -6.91 -54.46
C MET A 200 14.94 -7.50 -53.53
N LYS A 201 15.86 -6.66 -53.02
CA LYS A 201 16.88 -7.07 -52.02
C LYS A 201 16.27 -7.57 -50.71
N THR A 202 15.17 -6.99 -50.27
CA THR A 202 14.46 -7.38 -49.05
C THR A 202 13.74 -8.70 -49.23
N VAL A 203 13.11 -8.92 -50.40
CA VAL A 203 12.50 -10.20 -50.80
C VAL A 203 13.53 -11.32 -50.83
N GLN A 204 14.74 -11.07 -51.37
CA GLN A 204 15.85 -12.02 -51.35
C GLN A 204 16.35 -12.33 -49.94
N ARG A 205 16.50 -11.30 -49.09
CA ARG A 205 16.94 -11.45 -47.69
C ARG A 205 15.97 -12.31 -46.87
N ILE A 206 14.66 -12.12 -47.06
CA ILE A 206 13.61 -12.93 -46.42
C ILE A 206 13.73 -14.39 -46.86
N TRP A 207 13.91 -14.63 -48.15
CA TRP A 207 14.04 -15.98 -48.71
C TRP A 207 15.28 -16.73 -48.24
N ASN A 208 16.43 -16.06 -48.21
CA ASN A 208 17.67 -16.69 -47.74
C ASN A 208 17.56 -17.07 -46.26
N ARG A 209 16.97 -16.19 -45.44
CA ARG A 209 16.71 -16.50 -44.04
C ARG A 209 15.78 -17.69 -43.84
N ALA A 210 14.73 -17.78 -44.66
CA ALA A 210 13.83 -18.93 -44.65
C ALA A 210 14.57 -20.25 -44.97
N LYS A 211 15.50 -20.22 -45.94
CA LYS A 211 16.34 -21.39 -46.27
C LYS A 211 17.29 -21.77 -45.14
N GLU A 212 17.91 -20.79 -44.49
CA GLU A 212 18.82 -21.02 -43.37
C GLU A 212 18.10 -21.66 -42.17
N THR A 213 16.87 -21.26 -41.87
CA THR A 213 16.07 -21.81 -40.75
C THR A 213 15.39 -23.14 -41.09
N SER A 214 15.11 -23.42 -42.37
CA SER A 214 14.46 -24.66 -42.83
C SER A 214 15.18 -25.96 -42.45
N HIS A 215 16.46 -25.91 -42.06
CA HIS A 215 17.23 -27.10 -41.69
C HIS A 215 17.01 -27.55 -40.22
N GLY A 216 16.29 -26.75 -39.41
CA GLY A 216 16.13 -26.96 -37.96
C GLY A 216 14.69 -27.18 -37.47
N GLY A 217 13.78 -27.67 -38.32
CA GLY A 217 12.42 -28.06 -37.91
C GLY A 217 11.33 -26.97 -38.01
N GLY A 218 11.63 -25.79 -38.58
CA GLY A 218 10.64 -24.76 -38.88
C GLY A 218 11.24 -23.55 -39.61
N VAL A 219 10.47 -22.89 -40.48
CA VAL A 219 10.94 -21.71 -41.24
C VAL A 219 10.67 -20.44 -40.44
N ASP A 220 11.70 -19.64 -40.15
CA ASP A 220 11.56 -18.33 -39.47
C ASP A 220 11.99 -17.17 -40.40
N VAL A 221 11.04 -16.31 -40.74
CA VAL A 221 11.27 -15.09 -41.52
C VAL A 221 11.20 -13.80 -40.70
N SER A 222 11.02 -13.87 -39.37
CA SER A 222 10.83 -12.73 -38.47
C SER A 222 12.07 -11.82 -38.35
N HIS A 223 11.87 -10.60 -37.85
CA HIS A 223 12.93 -9.65 -37.56
C HIS A 223 13.69 -10.05 -36.28
N LYS A 224 15.03 -9.98 -36.25
CA LYS A 224 15.80 -10.14 -35.00
C LYS A 224 15.65 -8.86 -34.15
N ARG A 225 14.62 -8.74 -33.33
CA ARG A 225 14.48 -7.73 -32.27
C ARG A 225 14.78 -8.37 -30.91
N GLY A 226 16.01 -8.84 -30.71
CA GLY A 226 16.45 -9.42 -29.43
C GLY A 226 17.71 -8.78 -28.85
N ASN A 227 18.55 -8.19 -29.71
CA ASN A 227 19.82 -7.57 -29.33
C ASN A 227 19.81 -6.06 -29.64
N SER A 228 18.69 -5.40 -29.36
CA SER A 228 18.55 -3.95 -29.54
C SER A 228 18.29 -3.30 -28.19
N GLY A 229 19.25 -2.48 -27.74
CA GLY A 229 19.22 -1.78 -26.46
C GLY A 229 20.59 -1.69 -25.82
N ARG A 230 20.79 -0.70 -24.95
CA ARG A 230 22.03 -0.58 -24.15
C ARG A 230 22.10 -1.75 -23.17
N LYS A 231 23.21 -2.49 -23.17
CA LYS A 231 23.44 -3.56 -22.17
C LYS A 231 23.35 -3.00 -20.74
N PRO A 232 22.81 -3.75 -19.76
CA PRO A 232 22.79 -3.32 -18.37
C PRO A 232 24.21 -2.96 -17.91
N ILE A 233 24.38 -1.76 -17.36
CA ILE A 233 25.66 -1.37 -16.74
C ILE A 233 25.86 -2.29 -15.54
N PRO A 234 26.88 -3.16 -15.50
CA PRO A 234 27.07 -4.08 -14.38
C PRO A 234 27.30 -3.29 -13.08
N LEU A 235 26.70 -3.75 -11.99
CA LEU A 235 26.95 -3.23 -10.65
C LEU A 235 27.92 -4.19 -9.98
N ASP A 236 29.06 -3.67 -9.55
CA ASP A 236 30.01 -4.42 -8.74
C ASP A 236 29.42 -4.62 -7.34
N LEU A 237 28.98 -5.85 -7.07
CA LEU A 237 28.31 -6.21 -5.82
C LEU A 237 29.28 -6.25 -4.63
N ASP A 238 30.59 -6.41 -4.89
CA ASP A 238 31.61 -6.51 -3.84
C ASP A 238 31.97 -5.12 -3.29
N LYS A 239 31.89 -4.08 -4.13
CA LYS A 239 32.06 -2.68 -3.70
C LYS A 239 30.98 -2.18 -2.76
N ILE A 240 29.79 -2.77 -2.82
CA ILE A 240 28.66 -2.35 -1.98
C ILE A 240 28.99 -2.56 -0.50
N PRO A 241 29.23 -3.79 0.00
CA PRO A 241 29.58 -4.03 1.40
C PRO A 241 30.88 -3.34 1.83
N ALA A 242 31.84 -3.11 0.92
CA ALA A 242 33.06 -2.37 1.22
C ALA A 242 32.85 -0.87 1.49
N THR A 243 31.81 -0.25 0.91
CA THR A 243 31.54 1.19 1.07
C THR A 243 31.01 1.47 2.48
N PRO A 244 31.53 2.40 3.30
CA PRO A 244 30.97 2.67 4.64
C PRO A 244 29.49 3.11 4.62
N LEU A 245 28.70 2.71 5.65
CA LEU A 245 27.25 2.99 5.69
C LEU A 245 26.88 4.47 5.60
N HIS A 246 27.68 5.38 6.17
CA HIS A 246 27.40 6.82 6.12
C HIS A 246 27.42 7.39 4.69
N MET A 247 28.17 6.75 3.77
CA MET A 247 28.18 7.08 2.34
C MET A 247 27.00 6.47 1.56
N ARG A 248 26.28 5.50 2.15
CA ARG A 248 25.12 4.81 1.54
C ARG A 248 23.76 5.42 1.89
N THR A 249 23.73 6.59 2.53
CA THR A 249 22.51 7.19 3.09
C THR A 249 21.57 7.74 2.02
N ASN A 250 22.11 8.34 0.97
CA ASN A 250 21.34 8.86 -0.16
C ASN A 250 21.90 8.32 -1.49
N LEU A 251 21.05 8.23 -2.51
CA LEU A 251 21.43 7.64 -3.79
C LEU A 251 22.57 8.41 -4.48
N ARG A 252 22.70 9.72 -4.24
CA ARG A 252 23.73 10.56 -4.85
C ARG A 252 25.11 10.31 -4.25
N SER A 253 25.24 10.27 -2.92
CA SER A 253 26.51 9.95 -2.27
C SER A 253 26.92 8.52 -2.57
N PHE A 254 25.95 7.60 -2.54
CA PHE A 254 26.21 6.19 -2.82
C PHE A 254 26.65 5.95 -4.27
N SER A 255 26.08 6.72 -5.22
CA SER A 255 26.47 6.64 -6.63
C SER A 255 27.93 7.03 -6.85
N VAL A 256 28.40 8.07 -6.16
CA VAL A 256 29.81 8.51 -6.20
C VAL A 256 30.73 7.44 -5.61
N SER A 257 30.39 6.87 -4.45
CA SER A 257 31.23 5.86 -3.81
C SER A 257 31.34 4.55 -4.59
N VAL A 258 30.27 4.13 -5.27
CA VAL A 258 30.25 2.88 -6.06
C VAL A 258 30.71 3.10 -7.51
N GLY A 259 30.81 4.35 -7.97
CA GLY A 259 31.25 4.68 -9.33
C GLY A 259 30.19 4.40 -10.41
N VAL A 260 28.90 4.55 -10.08
CA VAL A 260 27.77 4.36 -10.99
C VAL A 260 26.84 5.58 -10.98
N SER A 261 25.94 5.72 -11.96
CA SER A 261 24.97 6.83 -11.94
C SER A 261 23.88 6.61 -10.89
N ALA A 262 23.34 7.69 -10.29
CA ALA A 262 22.23 7.62 -9.35
C ALA A 262 20.97 6.97 -9.97
N SER A 263 20.72 7.24 -11.27
CA SER A 263 19.64 6.59 -12.04
C SER A 263 19.81 5.07 -12.14
N THR A 264 21.06 4.59 -12.26
CA THR A 264 21.35 3.16 -12.29
C THR A 264 21.02 2.52 -10.94
N LEU A 265 21.44 3.15 -9.83
CA LEU A 265 21.11 2.67 -8.48
C LEU A 265 19.61 2.68 -8.21
N GLN A 266 18.89 3.74 -8.60
CA GLN A 266 17.44 3.80 -8.47
C GLN A 266 16.76 2.67 -9.23
N ARG A 267 17.22 2.38 -10.46
CA ARG A 267 16.74 1.23 -11.23
C ARG A 267 17.04 -0.09 -10.51
N ARG A 268 18.25 -0.27 -9.95
CA ARG A 268 18.59 -1.49 -9.17
C ARG A 268 17.73 -1.65 -7.91
N VAL A 269 17.30 -0.55 -7.30
CA VAL A 269 16.31 -0.58 -6.20
C VAL A 269 14.94 -1.03 -6.71
N LYS A 270 14.48 -0.51 -7.85
CA LYS A 270 13.21 -0.90 -8.48
C LYS A 270 13.20 -2.37 -8.93
N GLU A 271 14.34 -2.87 -9.41
CA GLU A 271 14.56 -4.27 -9.80
C GLU A 271 14.72 -5.22 -8.59
N GLY A 272 14.78 -4.70 -7.36
CA GLY A 272 14.93 -5.52 -6.14
C GLY A 272 16.36 -5.99 -5.84
N LEU A 273 17.34 -5.62 -6.68
CA LEU A 273 18.77 -5.93 -6.45
C LEU A 273 19.34 -5.13 -5.26
N LEU A 274 18.77 -3.96 -4.97
CA LEU A 274 19.08 -3.17 -3.79
C LEU A 274 17.83 -2.90 -2.97
N ARG A 275 17.95 -2.95 -1.64
CA ARG A 275 16.84 -2.63 -0.74
C ARG A 275 17.10 -1.34 0.02
N ARG A 276 16.11 -0.46 0.06
CA ARG A 276 16.09 0.67 0.99
C ARG A 276 15.75 0.15 2.38
N HIS A 277 16.53 0.53 3.39
CA HIS A 277 16.23 0.24 4.79
C HIS A 277 16.29 1.53 5.59
N THR A 278 15.29 1.77 6.41
CA THR A 278 15.25 2.88 7.37
C THR A 278 15.41 2.29 8.76
N ASN A 279 16.30 2.88 9.56
CA ASN A 279 16.55 2.47 10.93
C ASN A 279 16.20 3.63 11.87
N ALA A 280 15.28 3.41 12.80
CA ALA A 280 14.97 4.37 13.86
C ALA A 280 15.90 4.14 15.05
N ILE A 281 16.24 5.21 15.76
CA ILE A 281 17.02 5.10 17.00
C ILE A 281 16.15 4.42 18.06
N LYS A 282 16.68 3.39 18.71
CA LYS A 282 16.04 2.67 19.81
C LYS A 282 16.73 3.00 21.14
N PRO A 283 16.04 2.91 22.29
CA PRO A 283 16.68 3.07 23.59
C PRO A 283 17.84 2.09 23.78
N SER A 284 18.90 2.55 24.43
CA SER A 284 19.98 1.66 24.86
C SER A 284 19.51 0.82 26.04
N LEU A 285 19.73 -0.50 25.98
CA LEU A 285 19.37 -1.42 27.05
C LEU A 285 20.64 -1.90 27.75
N THR A 286 20.62 -1.86 29.08
CA THR A 286 21.62 -2.54 29.92
C THR A 286 21.27 -4.02 30.03
N GLU A 287 22.20 -4.84 30.52
CA GLU A 287 21.96 -6.25 30.81
C GLU A 287 20.81 -6.41 31.82
N GLU A 288 20.78 -5.59 32.88
CA GLU A 288 19.67 -5.57 33.85
C GLU A 288 18.31 -5.25 33.19
N ASN A 289 18.26 -4.25 32.29
CA ASN A 289 17.01 -3.94 31.56
C ASN A 289 16.58 -5.11 30.67
N THR A 290 17.55 -5.82 30.10
CA THR A 290 17.32 -6.96 29.22
C THR A 290 16.75 -8.14 30.01
N MET A 291 17.28 -8.42 31.21
CA MET A 291 16.77 -9.45 32.12
C MET A 291 15.36 -9.11 32.63
N LYS A 292 15.12 -7.89 33.09
CA LYS A 292 13.78 -7.44 33.52
C LYS A 292 12.73 -7.57 32.41
N ARG A 293 13.13 -7.38 31.15
CA ARG A 293 12.25 -7.60 30.00
C ARG A 293 11.93 -9.09 29.80
N LEU A 294 12.89 -9.98 29.99
CA LEU A 294 12.66 -11.43 29.93
C LEU A 294 11.76 -11.90 31.07
N GLU A 295 12.03 -11.48 32.31
CA GLU A 295 11.19 -11.78 33.48
C GLU A 295 9.74 -11.34 33.27
N PHE A 296 9.55 -10.14 32.72
CA PHE A 296 8.22 -9.64 32.40
C PHE A 296 7.52 -10.43 31.28
N CYS A 297 8.26 -10.85 30.25
CA CYS A 297 7.67 -11.69 29.20
C CYS A 297 7.24 -13.06 29.75
N LEU A 298 8.03 -13.65 30.67
CA LEU A 298 7.67 -14.89 31.35
C LEU A 298 6.47 -14.72 32.28
N SER A 299 6.38 -13.62 33.03
CA SER A 299 5.24 -13.37 33.92
C SER A 299 3.92 -13.17 33.19
N MET A 300 3.99 -12.85 31.89
CA MET A 300 2.84 -12.76 30.97
C MET A 300 2.48 -14.09 30.30
N LEU A 301 3.15 -15.20 30.61
CA LEU A 301 2.72 -16.53 30.20
C LEU A 301 1.61 -17.07 31.12
N ASP A 302 0.65 -17.74 30.51
CA ASP A 302 -0.43 -18.41 31.22
C ASP A 302 0.12 -19.66 31.92
N LYS A 303 0.01 -19.66 33.26
CA LYS A 303 0.53 -20.70 34.15
C LYS A 303 -0.13 -22.07 33.87
N ASP A 304 -1.38 -22.08 33.44
CA ASP A 304 -2.13 -23.31 33.22
C ASP A 304 -1.65 -24.03 31.95
N THR A 305 -1.16 -23.27 30.96
CA THR A 305 -0.70 -23.81 29.67
C THR A 305 0.81 -24.07 29.60
N LEU A 306 1.55 -23.60 30.61
CA LEU A 306 3.02 -23.55 30.63
C LEU A 306 3.70 -24.91 30.41
N PHE A 307 3.08 -26.01 30.86
CA PHE A 307 3.69 -27.35 30.81
C PHE A 307 3.41 -28.13 29.52
N HIS A 308 2.46 -27.68 28.69
CA HIS A 308 2.06 -28.41 27.48
C HIS A 308 2.23 -27.57 26.22
N GLU A 309 1.57 -26.41 26.18
CA GLU A 309 1.58 -25.52 25.04
C GLU A 309 1.57 -24.06 25.55
N PRO A 310 2.74 -23.50 25.90
CA PRO A 310 2.83 -22.20 26.54
C PRO A 310 2.17 -21.11 25.70
N LYS A 311 1.19 -20.41 26.27
CA LYS A 311 0.51 -19.27 25.65
C LYS A 311 0.67 -18.04 26.52
N PHE A 312 0.66 -16.85 25.92
CA PHE A 312 0.53 -15.62 26.70
C PHE A 312 -0.87 -15.51 27.31
N VAL A 313 -1.00 -14.87 28.47
CA VAL A 313 -2.30 -14.54 29.06
C VAL A 313 -3.16 -13.75 28.07
N ASP A 314 -4.48 -13.87 28.19
CA ASP A 314 -5.42 -13.19 27.29
C ASP A 314 -5.39 -11.65 27.42
N MET A 315 -4.84 -11.11 28.52
CA MET A 315 -4.77 -9.68 28.81
C MET A 315 -6.15 -8.98 28.88
N TYR A 316 -7.25 -9.72 29.05
CA TYR A 316 -8.59 -9.14 29.19
C TYR A 316 -8.77 -8.37 30.52
N ASN A 317 -7.91 -8.65 31.50
CA ASN A 317 -7.88 -7.98 32.80
C ASN A 317 -6.81 -6.86 32.90
N ILE A 318 -6.18 -6.46 31.78
CA ILE A 318 -5.11 -5.44 31.77
C ILE A 318 -5.60 -4.17 31.08
N VAL A 319 -5.44 -3.03 31.77
CA VAL A 319 -5.65 -1.68 31.26
C VAL A 319 -4.29 -1.03 31.08
N HIS A 320 -3.94 -0.66 29.85
CA HIS A 320 -2.73 0.12 29.59
C HIS A 320 -3.02 1.61 29.73
N ILE A 321 -2.16 2.32 30.45
CA ILE A 321 -2.17 3.78 30.56
C ILE A 321 -0.85 4.36 30.10
N ASP A 322 -0.90 5.57 29.55
CA ASP A 322 0.27 6.34 29.13
C ASP A 322 -0.13 7.78 28.76
N GLU A 323 0.82 8.71 28.82
CA GLU A 323 0.64 10.10 28.42
C GLU A 323 1.28 10.42 27.07
N LYS A 324 0.57 11.21 26.24
CA LYS A 324 1.11 11.69 24.96
C LYS A 324 0.81 13.14 24.66
N TRP A 325 1.81 13.83 24.12
CA TRP A 325 1.64 15.13 23.47
C TRP A 325 1.07 14.99 22.06
N PHE A 326 -0.11 15.57 21.84
CA PHE A 326 -0.69 15.79 20.51
C PHE A 326 -0.42 17.21 20.05
N TYR A 327 -0.02 17.37 18.79
CA TYR A 327 0.39 18.65 18.22
C TYR A 327 -0.69 19.17 17.27
N MET A 328 -0.91 20.48 17.28
CA MET A 328 -1.86 21.15 16.38
C MET A 328 -1.59 20.82 14.91
N THR A 329 -0.31 20.76 14.54
CA THR A 329 0.11 20.54 13.16
C THR A 329 1.51 19.93 13.09
N LYS A 330 1.85 19.29 11.96
CA LYS A 330 3.20 18.72 11.73
C LYS A 330 4.17 19.80 11.26
N LYS A 331 5.45 19.64 11.59
CA LYS A 331 6.53 20.53 11.09
C LYS A 331 6.72 20.44 9.58
N MET A 332 6.52 19.26 9.02
CA MET A 332 6.59 18.99 7.59
C MET A 332 5.40 18.11 7.22
N GLU A 333 4.80 18.42 6.08
CA GLU A 333 3.62 17.73 5.56
C GLU A 333 3.80 17.58 4.05
N LYS A 334 3.27 16.49 3.51
CA LYS A 334 3.36 16.19 2.09
C LYS A 334 1.98 16.40 1.50
N TYR A 335 1.90 17.23 0.48
CA TYR A 335 0.70 17.47 -0.30
C TYR A 335 0.87 16.82 -1.67
N TYR A 336 -0.21 16.28 -2.20
CA TYR A 336 -0.31 15.88 -3.61
C TYR A 336 -1.14 16.97 -4.27
N LEU A 337 -0.51 17.73 -5.16
CA LEU A 337 -1.08 18.93 -5.79
C LEU A 337 -1.16 18.71 -7.30
N LEU A 338 -2.10 19.36 -7.95
CA LEU A 338 -2.11 19.45 -9.42
C LEU A 338 -0.94 20.35 -9.89
N PRO A 339 -0.42 20.20 -11.11
CA PRO A 339 0.66 21.04 -11.62
C PRO A 339 0.35 22.55 -11.60
N GLU A 340 -0.93 22.91 -11.77
CA GLU A 340 -1.41 24.29 -11.79
C GLU A 340 -1.87 24.79 -10.41
N GLU A 341 -1.89 23.94 -9.38
CA GLU A 341 -2.32 24.31 -8.04
C GLU A 341 -1.20 25.07 -7.31
N GLU A 342 -1.56 26.16 -6.62
CA GLU A 342 -0.60 26.93 -5.84
C GLU A 342 -0.08 26.13 -4.64
N ASP A 343 1.23 26.21 -4.41
CA ASP A 343 1.88 25.57 -3.26
C ASP A 343 1.32 26.09 -1.92
N PRO A 344 0.77 25.22 -1.05
CA PRO A 344 0.22 25.63 0.23
C PRO A 344 1.24 26.34 1.12
N HIS A 345 1.01 27.62 1.41
CA HIS A 345 1.86 28.40 2.31
C HIS A 345 1.44 28.24 3.78
N ARG A 346 2.29 27.59 4.59
CA ARG A 346 2.05 27.37 6.03
C ARG A 346 3.05 28.13 6.87
N THR A 347 2.54 29.05 7.70
CA THR A 347 3.37 29.89 8.58
C THR A 347 3.11 29.61 10.05
N CYS A 348 4.17 29.71 10.85
CA CYS A 348 4.10 29.81 12.30
C CYS A 348 5.26 30.69 12.76
N GLN A 349 5.13 31.39 13.89
CA GLN A 349 6.20 32.24 14.41
C GLN A 349 7.44 31.43 14.79
N SER A 350 7.25 30.21 15.30
CA SER A 350 8.36 29.28 15.60
C SER A 350 7.90 27.83 15.58
N LYS A 351 8.67 27.00 14.88
CA LYS A 351 8.45 25.54 14.81
C LYS A 351 8.67 24.84 16.16
N ASN A 352 9.33 25.50 17.12
CA ASN A 352 9.59 24.94 18.45
C ASN A 352 8.40 25.13 19.40
N PHE A 353 7.52 26.09 19.12
CA PHE A 353 6.37 26.44 19.96
C PHE A 353 5.04 26.10 19.30
N ILE A 354 5.00 25.03 18.49
CA ILE A 354 3.74 24.51 17.97
C ILE A 354 2.87 24.11 19.16
N THR A 355 1.64 24.65 19.20
CA THR A 355 0.67 24.36 20.25
C THR A 355 0.45 22.86 20.35
N LYS A 356 0.53 22.35 21.57
CA LYS A 356 0.39 20.93 21.89
C LYS A 356 -0.36 20.76 23.20
N VAL A 357 -1.07 19.64 23.33
CA VAL A 357 -1.84 19.27 24.52
C VAL A 357 -1.42 17.85 24.91
N MET A 358 -1.15 17.64 26.19
CA MET A 358 -0.88 16.30 26.72
C MET A 358 -2.21 15.62 27.06
N PHE A 359 -2.32 14.34 26.78
CA PHE A 359 -3.46 13.51 27.15
C PHE A 359 -2.97 12.28 27.88
N LEU A 360 -3.65 11.89 28.95
CA LEU A 360 -3.58 10.55 29.52
C LEU A 360 -4.58 9.66 28.78
N ALA A 361 -4.13 8.58 28.16
CA ALA A 361 -5.00 7.58 27.56
C ALA A 361 -5.06 6.33 28.45
N ALA A 362 -6.23 5.69 28.50
CA ALA A 362 -6.46 4.43 29.18
C ALA A 362 -7.23 3.49 28.24
N MET A 363 -6.66 2.32 27.95
CA MET A 363 -7.20 1.35 27.02
C MET A 363 -7.03 -0.08 27.54
N ALA A 364 -8.12 -0.84 27.55
CA ALA A 364 -8.17 -2.26 27.81
C ALA A 364 -8.35 -3.06 26.52
N ARG A 365 -8.24 -4.38 26.61
CA ARG A 365 -8.50 -5.26 25.48
C ARG A 365 -10.01 -5.34 25.18
N PRO A 366 -10.45 -5.08 23.94
CA PRO A 366 -11.86 -5.21 23.57
C PRO A 366 -12.32 -6.67 23.55
N ARG A 367 -13.62 -6.89 23.77
CA ARG A 367 -14.28 -8.20 23.78
C ARG A 367 -15.43 -8.21 22.80
N PHE A 368 -15.64 -9.39 22.22
CA PHE A 368 -16.66 -9.65 21.23
C PHE A 368 -17.41 -10.94 21.61
N ASP A 369 -18.67 -11.03 21.25
CA ASP A 369 -19.45 -12.28 21.35
C ASP A 369 -19.07 -13.27 20.21
N GLU A 370 -19.71 -14.43 20.18
CA GLU A 370 -19.45 -15.49 19.19
C GLU A 370 -19.84 -15.05 17.76
N GLU A 371 -20.82 -14.15 17.64
CA GLU A 371 -21.26 -13.54 16.38
C GLU A 371 -20.35 -12.38 15.92
N GLY A 372 -19.39 -11.96 16.76
CA GLY A 372 -18.42 -10.91 16.47
C GLY A 372 -18.92 -9.48 16.71
N ASN A 373 -20.01 -9.31 17.46
CA ASN A 373 -20.50 -8.02 17.96
C ASN A 373 -19.66 -7.58 19.16
N GLU A 374 -19.49 -6.27 19.31
CA GLU A 374 -18.71 -5.67 20.38
C GLU A 374 -19.50 -5.69 21.70
N THR A 375 -19.04 -6.49 22.67
CA THR A 375 -19.61 -6.52 24.03
C THR A 375 -18.88 -5.56 24.97
N PHE A 376 -17.59 -5.33 24.72
CA PHE A 376 -16.77 -4.38 25.45
C PHE A 376 -15.74 -3.74 24.53
N SER A 377 -15.80 -2.42 24.35
CA SER A 377 -14.89 -1.70 23.44
C SER A 377 -13.44 -1.63 23.93
N GLY A 378 -13.18 -1.86 25.22
CA GLY A 378 -11.89 -1.61 25.86
C GLY A 378 -11.54 -0.12 26.02
N LYS A 379 -12.39 0.81 25.55
CA LYS A 379 -12.14 2.25 25.60
C LYS A 379 -12.49 2.82 26.97
N ILE A 380 -11.48 2.98 27.84
CA ILE A 380 -11.65 3.59 29.17
C ILE A 380 -11.70 5.11 29.03
N GLY A 381 -10.69 5.73 28.42
CA GLY A 381 -10.79 7.17 28.12
C GLY A 381 -9.52 7.81 27.60
N ILE A 382 -9.69 9.05 27.12
CA ILE A 382 -8.59 9.95 26.75
C ILE A 382 -8.84 11.32 27.40
N PHE A 383 -7.95 11.67 28.33
CA PHE A 383 -8.17 12.76 29.27
C PHE A 383 -7.14 13.87 29.01
N PRO A 384 -7.56 15.05 28.52
CA PRO A 384 -6.64 16.16 28.28
C PRO A 384 -6.20 16.83 29.58
N PHE A 385 -4.92 17.19 29.66
CA PHE A 385 -4.40 18.10 30.69
C PHE A 385 -4.60 19.56 30.24
N VAL A 386 -5.78 20.11 30.56
CA VAL A 386 -6.19 21.47 30.19
C VAL A 386 -6.88 22.17 31.35
N SER A 387 -6.70 23.48 31.47
CA SER A 387 -7.43 24.37 32.37
C SER A 387 -8.33 25.31 31.58
N LEU A 388 -9.51 25.63 32.12
CA LEU A 388 -10.36 26.68 31.58
C LEU A 388 -9.98 28.00 32.27
N GLU A 389 -9.41 28.94 31.52
CA GLU A 389 -8.91 30.20 32.06
C GLU A 389 -9.47 31.41 31.28
N PRO A 390 -9.77 32.53 31.96
CA PRO A 390 -10.18 33.74 31.28
C PRO A 390 -9.00 34.37 30.50
N ALA A 391 -9.34 34.91 29.34
CA ALA A 391 -8.46 35.69 28.49
C ALA A 391 -7.85 36.89 29.23
N LYS A 392 -6.53 36.89 29.46
CA LYS A 392 -5.85 38.00 30.16
C LYS A 392 -5.71 39.27 29.29
N ARG A 393 -5.74 39.14 27.96
CA ARG A 393 -5.55 40.26 27.03
C ARG A 393 -6.62 40.20 25.94
N ARG A 394 -7.07 41.38 25.50
CA ARG A 394 -7.90 41.52 24.30
C ARG A 394 -7.05 41.18 23.06
N SER A 395 -7.62 40.44 22.12
CA SER A 395 -7.01 40.22 20.80
C SER A 395 -7.99 40.67 19.70
N LYS A 396 -7.52 40.70 18.45
CA LYS A 396 -8.37 41.00 17.28
C LYS A 396 -9.58 40.07 17.18
N HIS A 397 -9.48 38.85 17.72
CA HIS A 397 -10.49 37.81 17.58
C HIS A 397 -11.27 37.54 18.87
N ARG A 398 -10.97 38.23 19.99
CA ARG A 398 -11.68 38.00 21.26
C ARG A 398 -11.51 39.13 22.29
N ALA A 399 -12.53 39.30 23.13
CA ALA A 399 -12.47 40.19 24.28
C ALA A 399 -11.60 39.63 25.41
N ALA A 400 -11.12 40.50 26.30
CA ALA A 400 -10.55 40.08 27.57
C ALA A 400 -11.68 39.47 28.44
N GLY A 401 -11.36 38.45 29.23
CA GLY A 401 -12.33 37.71 30.04
C GLY A 401 -12.99 36.48 29.39
N THR A 402 -12.92 36.30 28.06
CA THR A 402 -13.46 35.08 27.42
C THR A 402 -12.77 33.81 27.95
N LEU A 403 -13.54 32.83 28.41
CA LEU A 403 -13.02 31.55 28.90
C LEU A 403 -12.43 30.73 27.75
N GLU A 404 -11.19 30.30 27.90
CA GLU A 404 -10.49 29.48 26.92
C GLU A 404 -9.82 28.28 27.57
N TRP A 405 -9.82 27.17 26.84
CA TRP A 405 -8.98 26.03 27.18
C TRP A 405 -7.52 26.37 26.96
N LYS A 406 -6.71 26.21 28.01
CA LYS A 406 -5.26 26.30 27.93
C LYS A 406 -4.64 24.94 28.24
N ALA A 407 -3.65 24.58 27.43
CA ALA A 407 -2.85 23.39 27.65
C ALA A 407 -1.99 23.57 28.91
N SER A 408 -2.01 22.58 29.79
CA SER A 408 -1.08 22.53 30.92
C SER A 408 0.36 22.41 30.39
N THR A 409 1.26 23.28 30.85
CA THR A 409 2.66 23.30 30.40
C THR A 409 3.51 22.23 31.06
N SER A 410 3.14 21.80 32.28
CA SER A 410 3.82 20.77 33.05
C SER A 410 2.80 19.86 33.72
N VAL A 411 2.99 18.55 33.56
CA VAL A 411 2.20 17.51 34.22
C VAL A 411 3.08 16.90 35.29
N LYS A 412 2.58 16.88 36.52
CA LYS A 412 3.28 16.38 37.70
C LYS A 412 2.57 15.14 38.22
N ARG A 413 3.21 14.44 39.16
CA ARG A 413 2.70 13.19 39.72
C ARG A 413 1.31 13.34 40.34
N GLU A 414 1.06 14.45 41.02
CA GLU A 414 -0.25 14.74 41.61
C GLU A 414 -1.37 14.84 40.57
N HIS A 415 -1.09 15.36 39.36
CA HIS A 415 -2.08 15.48 38.29
C HIS A 415 -2.40 14.10 37.67
N VAL A 416 -1.38 13.25 37.49
CA VAL A 416 -1.59 11.87 37.01
C VAL A 416 -2.39 11.07 38.03
N LYS A 417 -2.02 11.18 39.31
CA LYS A 417 -2.72 10.56 40.43
C LYS A 417 -4.20 10.98 40.49
N ASP A 418 -4.47 12.28 40.41
CA ASP A 418 -5.84 12.81 40.36
C ASP A 418 -6.63 12.24 39.19
N PHE A 419 -6.04 12.16 38.00
CA PHE A 419 -6.72 11.58 36.83
C PHE A 419 -6.97 10.08 37.01
N LEU A 420 -6.06 9.33 37.61
CA LEU A 420 -6.28 7.91 37.89
C LEU A 420 -7.46 7.70 38.84
N ILE A 421 -7.43 8.40 39.99
CA ILE A 421 -8.42 8.25 41.05
C ILE A 421 -9.79 8.79 40.63
N ASN A 422 -9.84 10.00 40.06
CA ASN A 422 -11.09 10.71 39.83
C ASN A 422 -11.64 10.54 38.40
N LYS A 423 -10.88 9.98 37.46
CA LYS A 423 -11.33 9.79 36.07
C LYS A 423 -11.21 8.35 35.57
N VAL A 424 -10.09 7.68 35.80
CA VAL A 424 -9.87 6.32 35.26
C VAL A 424 -10.65 5.27 36.07
N ILE A 425 -10.46 5.21 37.39
CA ILE A 425 -11.14 4.23 38.26
C ILE A 425 -12.67 4.30 38.12
N PRO A 426 -13.32 5.48 38.16
CA PRO A 426 -14.77 5.56 38.03
C PRO A 426 -15.29 5.01 36.69
N VAL A 427 -14.56 5.25 35.59
CA VAL A 427 -14.96 4.75 34.26
C VAL A 427 -14.73 3.25 34.13
N ILE A 428 -13.66 2.72 34.75
CA ILE A 428 -13.48 1.27 34.87
C ILE A 428 -14.71 0.71 35.58
N HIS A 429 -15.07 1.21 36.77
CA HIS A 429 -16.22 0.70 37.51
C HIS A 429 -17.54 0.78 36.71
N GLU A 430 -17.78 1.87 35.98
CA GLU A 430 -19.01 2.05 35.18
C GLU A 430 -19.11 1.07 34.01
N ARG A 431 -17.99 0.81 33.32
CA ARG A 431 -17.97 0.13 32.01
C ARG A 431 -17.41 -1.28 32.04
N TRP A 432 -16.74 -1.69 33.11
CA TRP A 432 -16.10 -3.01 33.17
C TRP A 432 -17.15 -4.12 33.13
N PRO A 433 -16.90 -5.23 32.40
CA PRO A 433 -17.84 -6.34 32.36
C PRO A 433 -18.11 -6.92 33.76
N LYS A 434 -19.40 -7.04 34.12
CA LYS A 434 -19.83 -7.56 35.42
C LYS A 434 -19.46 -9.03 35.65
N GLU A 435 -19.23 -9.78 34.57
CA GLU A 435 -18.78 -11.17 34.59
C GLU A 435 -17.40 -11.35 35.25
N ASP A 436 -16.61 -10.27 35.33
CA ASP A 436 -15.29 -10.29 35.97
C ASP A 436 -15.32 -9.82 37.43
N LEU A 437 -16.50 -9.74 38.04
CA LEU A 437 -16.58 -9.40 39.46
C LEU A 437 -15.80 -10.45 40.27
N GLY A 438 -14.84 -9.98 41.08
CA GLY A 438 -13.93 -10.83 41.85
C GLY A 438 -12.61 -11.20 41.14
N LYS A 439 -12.43 -10.83 39.86
CA LYS A 439 -11.13 -10.93 39.19
C LYS A 439 -10.31 -9.66 39.42
N THR A 440 -8.99 -9.82 39.51
CA THR A 440 -8.05 -8.69 39.63
C THR A 440 -7.87 -7.99 38.28
N ILE A 441 -8.05 -6.67 38.26
CA ILE A 441 -7.79 -5.78 37.13
C ILE A 441 -6.42 -5.12 37.35
N PHE A 442 -5.54 -5.22 36.36
CA PHE A 442 -4.22 -4.57 36.41
C PHE A 442 -4.22 -3.31 35.55
N ILE A 443 -3.76 -2.19 36.12
CA ILE A 443 -3.43 -0.97 35.37
C ILE A 443 -1.93 -0.96 35.14
N GLN A 444 -1.52 -1.17 33.89
CA GLN A 444 -0.13 -1.12 33.47
C GLN A 444 0.30 0.31 33.10
N GLN A 445 1.37 0.79 33.73
CA GLN A 445 2.00 2.09 33.47
C GLN A 445 3.51 1.94 33.21
N ASP A 446 4.15 3.02 32.75
CA ASP A 446 5.60 3.08 32.61
C ASP A 446 6.30 3.48 33.92
N ASN A 447 7.64 3.58 33.90
CA ASN A 447 8.44 3.95 35.07
C ASN A 447 8.82 5.45 35.10
N ALA A 448 8.08 6.32 34.42
CA ALA A 448 8.36 7.74 34.42
C ALA A 448 8.15 8.32 35.82
N ARG A 449 8.95 9.34 36.17
CA ARG A 449 8.92 9.97 37.50
C ARG A 449 7.56 10.56 37.85
N THR A 450 6.74 10.87 36.85
CA THR A 450 5.38 11.40 36.98
C THR A 450 4.35 10.33 37.36
N HIS A 451 4.65 9.04 37.24
CA HIS A 451 3.74 8.00 37.72
C HIS A 451 3.79 7.84 39.24
N ILE A 452 2.71 7.28 39.77
CA ILE A 452 2.60 6.89 41.17
C ILE A 452 3.22 5.50 41.37
N ASN A 453 3.73 5.22 42.56
CA ASN A 453 4.24 3.89 42.89
C ASN A 453 3.07 2.91 43.00
N CYS A 454 3.32 1.61 42.75
CA CYS A 454 2.25 0.61 42.78
C CYS A 454 1.55 0.48 44.15
N GLY A 455 2.23 0.82 45.25
CA GLY A 455 1.69 0.82 46.62
C GLY A 455 1.29 2.22 47.12
N ASP A 456 0.82 3.10 46.24
CA ASP A 456 0.31 4.42 46.65
C ASP A 456 -1.01 4.27 47.40
N LYS A 457 -1.03 4.71 48.67
CA LYS A 457 -2.16 4.50 49.58
C LYS A 457 -3.46 5.13 49.10
N ASP A 458 -3.41 6.33 48.53
CA ASP A 458 -4.64 7.01 48.09
C ASP A 458 -5.22 6.30 46.86
N PHE A 459 -4.36 5.75 45.99
CA PHE A 459 -4.81 4.91 44.89
C PHE A 459 -5.43 3.60 45.40
N GLU A 460 -4.77 2.90 46.32
CA GLU A 460 -5.28 1.66 46.91
C GLU A 460 -6.63 1.87 47.61
N GLU A 461 -6.78 2.98 48.34
CA GLU A 461 -8.04 3.35 48.99
C GLU A 461 -9.15 3.61 47.96
N ALA A 462 -8.83 4.33 46.87
CA ALA A 462 -9.79 4.59 45.79
C ALA A 462 -10.19 3.32 45.05
N ALA A 463 -9.22 2.45 44.75
CA ALA A 463 -9.45 1.16 44.09
C ALA A 463 -10.31 0.22 44.94
N SER A 464 -10.10 0.21 46.26
CA SER A 464 -10.81 -0.68 47.19
C SER A 464 -12.28 -0.29 47.43
N LYS A 465 -12.67 0.95 47.11
CA LYS A 465 -14.05 1.44 47.31
C LYS A 465 -15.09 0.76 46.40
N THR A 466 -14.65 0.09 45.33
CA THR A 466 -15.51 -0.22 44.17
C THR A 466 -15.77 -1.71 43.89
N GLY A 467 -15.54 -2.63 44.83
CA GLY A 467 -15.87 -4.06 44.67
C GLY A 467 -15.03 -4.84 43.63
N PHE A 468 -14.31 -4.15 42.75
CA PHE A 468 -13.26 -4.70 41.91
C PHE A 468 -11.89 -4.62 42.61
N ASP A 469 -11.05 -5.64 42.45
CA ASP A 469 -9.65 -5.62 42.89
C ASP A 469 -8.79 -4.97 41.80
N ILE A 470 -8.54 -3.67 41.90
CA ILE A 470 -7.75 -2.91 40.92
C ILE A 470 -6.33 -2.69 41.47
N ARG A 471 -5.32 -3.13 40.72
CA ARG A 471 -3.90 -3.02 41.11
C ARG A 471 -3.07 -2.33 40.04
N LEU A 472 -2.02 -1.64 40.45
CA LEU A 472 -1.03 -1.07 39.53
C LEU A 472 0.07 -2.09 39.24
N MET A 473 0.54 -2.09 38.00
CA MET A 473 1.74 -2.79 37.59
C MET A 473 2.61 -1.91 36.70
N CYS A 474 3.93 -2.11 36.75
CA CYS A 474 4.86 -1.39 35.91
C CYS A 474 5.40 -2.31 34.82
N GLN A 475 5.48 -1.79 33.59
CA GLN A 475 6.22 -2.46 32.52
C GLN A 475 7.74 -2.31 32.76
N PRO A 476 8.60 -3.09 32.08
CA PRO A 476 10.04 -2.99 32.23
C PRO A 476 10.58 -1.62 31.79
N PRO A 477 11.68 -1.13 32.37
CA PRO A 477 12.30 0.13 31.97
C PRO A 477 12.63 0.17 30.46
N ASN A 478 12.54 1.35 29.85
CA ASN A 478 12.88 1.60 28.44
C ASN A 478 12.20 0.66 27.42
N SER A 479 10.95 0.28 27.71
CA SER A 479 10.21 -0.73 26.93
C SER A 479 8.90 -0.22 26.34
N PRO A 480 8.93 0.80 25.45
CA PRO A 480 7.72 1.33 24.80
C PRO A 480 7.03 0.29 23.91
N ASP A 481 7.75 -0.75 23.49
CA ASP A 481 7.22 -1.89 22.73
C ASP A 481 6.35 -2.84 23.57
N LEU A 482 6.35 -2.68 24.91
CA LEU A 482 5.55 -3.45 25.85
C LEU A 482 4.27 -2.73 26.30
N ASN A 483 3.92 -1.59 25.69
CA ASN A 483 2.67 -0.87 25.91
C ASN A 483 1.88 -0.76 24.62
N ILE A 484 0.60 -1.16 24.61
CA ILE A 484 -0.24 -1.06 23.40
C ILE A 484 -0.43 0.40 22.92
N LEU A 485 -0.35 1.36 23.84
CA LEU A 485 -0.53 2.78 23.54
C LEU A 485 0.60 3.28 22.65
N ASP A 486 1.85 3.06 23.06
CA ASP A 486 3.05 3.40 22.29
C ASP A 486 3.27 2.51 21.06
N LEU A 487 2.97 1.21 21.17
CA LEU A 487 3.22 0.23 20.12
C LEU A 487 2.46 0.54 18.82
N GLY A 488 1.27 1.14 18.92
CA GLY A 488 0.53 1.50 17.72
C GLY A 488 -0.66 2.43 17.91
N PHE A 489 -1.34 2.39 19.06
CA PHE A 489 -2.60 3.11 19.24
C PHE A 489 -2.43 4.61 19.10
N PHE A 490 -1.44 5.18 19.77
CA PHE A 490 -1.16 6.61 19.70
C PHE A 490 -0.81 7.10 18.29
N SER A 491 -0.05 6.31 17.53
CA SER A 491 0.26 6.62 16.14
C SER A 491 -1.01 6.65 15.28
N ALA A 492 -1.97 5.76 15.56
CA ALA A 492 -3.25 5.71 14.86
C ALA A 492 -4.16 6.90 15.22
N ILE A 493 -4.33 7.21 16.51
CA ILE A 493 -5.13 8.36 16.96
C ILE A 493 -4.54 9.67 16.43
N GLN A 494 -3.22 9.82 16.47
CA GLN A 494 -2.55 10.99 15.92
C GLN A 494 -2.78 11.13 14.41
N ALA A 495 -2.75 10.03 13.66
CA ALA A 495 -3.05 10.05 12.23
C ALA A 495 -4.49 10.46 11.92
N LEU A 496 -5.47 10.04 12.74
CA LEU A 496 -6.87 10.46 12.61
C LEU A 496 -7.04 11.93 12.98
N GLN A 497 -6.49 12.37 14.11
CA GLN A 497 -6.58 13.75 14.57
C GLN A 497 -6.02 14.75 13.54
N HIS A 498 -4.96 14.38 12.82
CA HIS A 498 -4.39 15.25 11.78
C HIS A 498 -5.31 15.47 10.59
N LYS A 499 -6.32 14.63 10.36
CA LYS A 499 -7.34 14.85 9.31
C LYS A 499 -8.32 15.97 9.67
N ALA A 500 -8.50 16.27 10.96
CA ALA A 500 -9.46 17.26 11.44
C ALA A 500 -8.96 18.73 11.36
N CYS A 501 -7.66 18.95 11.11
CA CYS A 501 -7.04 20.28 10.98
C CYS A 501 -7.43 21.29 12.10
N PRO A 502 -7.20 20.97 13.38
CA PRO A 502 -7.62 21.83 14.49
C PRO A 502 -6.90 23.18 14.47
N LYS A 503 -7.59 24.24 14.92
CA LYS A 503 -7.06 25.61 14.98
C LYS A 503 -6.93 26.15 16.40
N THR A 504 -7.72 25.63 17.34
CA THR A 504 -7.68 26.01 18.76
C THR A 504 -7.37 24.81 19.66
N VAL A 505 -6.98 25.06 20.91
CA VAL A 505 -6.80 23.99 21.91
C VAL A 505 -8.09 23.19 22.09
N GLY A 506 -9.25 23.86 22.09
CA GLY A 506 -10.55 23.21 22.16
C GLY A 506 -10.82 22.30 20.96
N ASP A 507 -10.49 22.74 19.75
CA ASP A 507 -10.61 21.91 18.53
C ASP A 507 -9.67 20.71 18.58
N LEU A 508 -8.45 20.88 19.07
CA LEU A 508 -7.50 19.78 19.22
C LEU A 508 -8.03 18.75 20.23
N VAL A 509 -8.55 19.20 21.38
CA VAL A 509 -9.16 18.31 22.38
C VAL A 509 -10.34 17.55 21.79
N ARG A 510 -11.21 18.23 21.05
CA ARG A 510 -12.36 17.63 20.39
C ARG A 510 -11.92 16.59 19.35
N ALA A 511 -11.01 16.96 18.44
CA ALA A 511 -10.50 16.08 17.39
C ALA A 511 -9.84 14.81 17.96
N VAL A 512 -9.08 14.92 19.05
CA VAL A 512 -8.47 13.74 19.71
C VAL A 512 -9.54 12.86 20.34
N LYS A 513 -10.55 13.43 21.03
CA LYS A 513 -11.65 12.68 21.63
C LYS A 513 -12.51 11.98 20.57
N GLU A 514 -12.86 12.66 19.49
CA GLU A 514 -13.59 12.09 18.36
C GLU A 514 -12.78 10.95 17.72
N SER A 515 -11.49 11.17 17.45
CA SER A 515 -10.59 10.14 16.91
C SER A 515 -10.53 8.89 17.81
N PHE A 516 -10.53 9.07 19.13
CA PHE A 516 -10.53 7.98 20.11
C PHE A 516 -11.83 7.17 20.06
N VAL A 517 -12.98 7.84 19.95
CA VAL A 517 -14.29 7.19 19.84
C VAL A 517 -14.43 6.47 18.51
N GLU A 518 -14.03 7.09 17.41
CA GLU A 518 -14.15 6.54 16.06
C GLU A 518 -13.19 5.37 15.77
N TYR A 519 -12.06 5.28 16.48
CA TYR A 519 -11.07 4.24 16.20
C TYR A 519 -11.66 2.83 16.43
N PRO A 520 -11.64 1.92 15.44
CA PRO A 520 -12.31 0.63 15.55
C PRO A 520 -11.70 -0.28 16.63
N SER A 521 -12.53 -0.85 17.49
CA SER A 521 -12.08 -1.74 18.57
C SER A 521 -11.39 -3.01 18.04
N LYS A 522 -11.82 -3.55 16.89
CA LYS A 522 -11.11 -4.67 16.22
C LYS A 522 -9.62 -4.34 15.96
N LYS A 523 -9.32 -3.11 15.54
CA LYS A 523 -7.93 -2.65 15.35
C LYS A 523 -7.18 -2.46 16.67
N VAL A 524 -7.87 -2.22 17.78
CA VAL A 524 -7.26 -2.23 19.12
C VAL A 524 -6.84 -3.67 19.47
N ASN A 525 -7.71 -4.67 19.26
CA ASN A 525 -7.38 -6.08 19.47
C ASN A 525 -6.13 -6.51 18.68
N TYR A 526 -5.99 -6.01 17.44
CA TYR A 526 -4.80 -6.27 16.63
C TYR A 526 -3.50 -5.78 17.28
N ILE A 527 -3.54 -4.69 18.04
CA ILE A 527 -2.37 -4.15 18.73
C ILE A 527 -2.00 -5.04 19.92
N PHE A 528 -2.98 -5.56 20.67
CA PHE A 528 -2.75 -6.56 21.73
C PHE A 528 -2.08 -7.83 21.18
N LEU A 529 -2.54 -8.33 20.04
CA LEU A 529 -1.86 -9.45 19.38
C LEU A 529 -0.45 -9.07 18.90
N THR A 530 -0.22 -7.83 18.43
CA THR A 530 1.15 -7.35 18.16
C THR A 530 2.00 -7.40 19.43
N LEU A 531 1.47 -6.94 20.56
CA LEU A 531 2.18 -6.91 21.83
C LEU A 531 2.64 -8.31 22.25
N GLN A 532 1.75 -9.32 22.16
CA GLN A 532 2.13 -10.71 22.41
C GLN A 532 3.20 -11.23 21.44
N THR A 533 3.11 -10.88 20.15
CA THR A 533 4.20 -11.20 19.21
C THR A 533 5.50 -10.49 19.54
N CYS A 534 5.47 -9.24 20.03
CA CYS A 534 6.66 -8.54 20.50
C CYS A 534 7.27 -9.25 21.70
N MET A 535 6.48 -9.65 22.71
CA MET A 535 6.97 -10.43 23.86
C MET A 535 7.68 -11.71 23.43
N ARG A 536 7.10 -12.46 22.48
CA ARG A 536 7.76 -13.65 21.90
C ARG A 536 9.09 -13.31 21.20
N GLU A 537 9.15 -12.24 20.43
CA GLU A 537 10.39 -11.85 19.74
C GLU A 537 11.45 -11.30 20.72
N ILE A 538 11.03 -10.67 21.83
CA ILE A 538 11.91 -10.27 22.93
C ILE A 538 12.56 -11.50 23.55
N MET A 539 11.77 -12.54 23.84
CA MET A 539 12.28 -13.82 24.34
C MET A 539 13.30 -14.43 23.36
N LYS A 540 12.98 -14.49 22.06
CA LYS A 540 13.91 -15.01 21.03
C LYS A 540 15.20 -14.19 20.91
N ALA A 541 15.10 -12.88 21.12
CA ALA A 541 16.23 -11.97 21.03
C ALA A 541 16.98 -11.81 22.35
N GLY A 542 16.73 -12.68 23.34
CA GLY A 542 17.37 -12.66 24.65
C GLY A 542 17.15 -11.34 25.39
N GLY A 543 15.94 -10.78 25.34
CA GLY A 543 15.54 -9.54 26.03
C GLY A 543 15.85 -8.26 25.25
N THR A 544 16.67 -8.32 24.20
CA THR A 544 17.11 -7.14 23.45
C THR A 544 15.98 -6.53 22.60
N ASN A 545 16.14 -5.27 22.20
CA ASN A 545 15.23 -4.61 21.26
C ASN A 545 15.65 -4.78 19.79
N LYS A 546 16.59 -5.70 19.49
CA LYS A 546 17.13 -5.95 18.15
C LYS A 546 16.29 -6.98 17.37
N TYR A 547 14.99 -6.74 17.28
CA TYR A 547 14.07 -7.55 16.50
C TYR A 547 13.19 -6.68 15.61
N LYS A 548 12.47 -7.33 14.69
CA LYS A 548 11.45 -6.70 13.84
C LYS A 548 10.08 -7.11 14.34
N ILE A 549 9.15 -6.16 14.37
CA ILE A 549 7.74 -6.45 14.67
C ILE A 549 7.21 -7.35 13.55
N GLN A 550 6.68 -8.51 13.95
CA GLN A 550 6.18 -9.52 13.02
C GLN A 550 4.83 -9.06 12.44
N HIS A 551 4.65 -9.19 11.13
CA HIS A 551 3.39 -8.89 10.46
C HIS A 551 2.62 -10.18 10.17
N MET A 552 1.53 -10.41 10.91
CA MET A 552 0.74 -11.65 10.80
C MET A 552 -0.54 -11.52 9.97
N GLN A 553 -0.69 -10.47 9.16
CA GLN A 553 -1.87 -10.25 8.29
C GLN A 553 -3.21 -10.43 9.04
N LYS A 554 -3.33 -9.81 10.23
CA LYS A 554 -4.46 -10.01 11.17
C LYS A 554 -5.83 -9.82 10.54
N ASP A 555 -5.96 -8.86 9.64
CA ASP A 555 -7.19 -8.62 8.88
C ASP A 555 -7.61 -9.83 8.04
N THR A 556 -6.66 -10.48 7.37
CA THR A 556 -6.92 -11.69 6.59
C THR A 556 -7.31 -12.86 7.50
N LEU A 557 -6.62 -13.02 8.63
CA LEU A 557 -6.93 -14.07 9.61
C LEU A 557 -8.31 -13.87 10.25
N GLU A 558 -8.68 -12.62 10.57
CA GLU A 558 -9.99 -12.30 11.13
C GLU A 558 -11.10 -12.58 10.12
N ARG A 559 -10.94 -12.19 8.85
CA ARG A 559 -11.91 -12.50 7.78
C ARG A 559 -12.08 -14.00 7.53
N ALA A 560 -11.07 -14.81 7.84
CA ALA A 560 -11.13 -16.26 7.75
C ALA A 560 -11.67 -16.93 9.03
N GLY A 561 -11.93 -16.18 10.11
CA GLY A 561 -12.31 -16.73 11.41
C GLY A 561 -11.18 -17.49 12.13
N LEU A 562 -9.92 -17.22 11.75
CA LEU A 562 -8.72 -17.93 12.24
C LEU A 562 -7.80 -17.02 13.07
N LEU A 563 -8.27 -15.84 13.47
CA LEU A 563 -7.45 -14.94 14.29
C LEU A 563 -7.35 -15.51 15.72
N PRO A 564 -6.14 -15.82 16.21
CA PRO A 564 -5.99 -16.38 17.54
C PRO A 564 -6.30 -15.34 18.62
N ILE A 565 -6.86 -15.80 19.74
CA ILE A 565 -7.07 -14.97 20.94
C ILE A 565 -5.75 -14.74 21.67
N GLN A 566 -4.92 -15.79 21.78
CA GLN A 566 -3.62 -15.78 22.42
C GLN A 566 -2.55 -16.30 21.46
N ILE A 567 -1.37 -15.72 21.52
CA ILE A 567 -0.20 -16.18 20.76
C ILE A 567 0.51 -17.28 21.54
N GLY A 568 0.72 -18.43 20.89
CA GLY A 568 1.55 -19.52 21.40
C GLY A 568 3.05 -19.19 21.35
N CYS A 569 3.77 -19.78 22.30
CA CYS A 569 5.21 -19.72 22.46
C CYS A 569 5.79 -21.13 22.46
N ASP A 570 6.98 -21.30 21.88
CA ASP A 570 7.65 -22.60 21.82
C ASP A 570 8.14 -22.99 23.22
N ALA A 571 7.84 -24.21 23.70
CA ALA A 571 8.25 -24.65 25.03
C ALA A 571 9.78 -24.62 25.23
N SER A 572 10.53 -24.95 24.18
CA SER A 572 11.99 -24.84 24.19
C SER A 572 12.48 -23.40 24.36
N LEU A 573 11.77 -22.42 23.79
CA LEU A 573 12.10 -21.01 23.95
C LEU A 573 11.84 -20.56 25.40
N VAL A 574 10.72 -20.99 25.99
CA VAL A 574 10.41 -20.69 27.39
C VAL A 574 11.48 -21.25 28.32
N GLN A 575 11.85 -22.52 28.15
CA GLN A 575 12.90 -23.16 28.94
C GLN A 575 14.24 -22.44 28.80
N ASN A 576 14.66 -22.13 27.57
CA ASN A 576 15.91 -21.39 27.33
C ASN A 576 15.93 -20.03 28.04
N VAL A 577 14.78 -19.34 28.12
CA VAL A 577 14.68 -18.05 28.83
C VAL A 577 14.74 -18.25 30.35
N MET A 578 14.12 -19.30 30.88
CA MET A 578 14.25 -19.65 32.30
C MET A 578 15.71 -19.95 32.65
N ASP A 579 16.38 -20.77 31.87
CA ASP A 579 17.80 -21.12 32.07
C ASP A 579 18.70 -19.86 32.02
N MET A 580 18.43 -18.93 31.10
CA MET A 580 19.16 -17.66 31.02
C MET A 580 18.99 -16.79 32.27
N LEU A 581 17.81 -16.77 32.87
CA LEU A 581 17.54 -16.02 34.09
C LEU A 581 18.13 -16.71 35.33
N GLU A 582 18.16 -18.04 35.36
CA GLU A 582 18.82 -18.80 36.43
C GLU A 582 20.33 -18.61 36.42
N LEU A 583 20.97 -18.54 35.24
CA LEU A 583 22.40 -18.28 35.11
C LEU A 583 22.81 -16.84 35.46
N ALA A 584 21.86 -15.90 35.45
CA ALA A 584 22.09 -14.49 35.70
C ALA A 584 21.91 -14.08 37.17
N ASN A 585 21.21 -14.91 37.94
CA ASN A 585 21.01 -14.77 39.39
C ASN A 585 22.09 -15.53 40.16
#